data_AF-A0A250INH6-F1
#
_entry.id   AF-A0A250INH6-F1
#
_cell.length_a   1.000
_cell.length_b   1.000
_cell.length_c   1.000
_cell.angle_alpha   90.00
_cell.angle_beta   90.00
_cell.angle_gamma   90.00
#
_symmetry.space_group_name_H-M   'P 1'
#
loop_
_entity.id
_entity.type
_entity.pdbx_description
1 polymer ?
#
loop_
_entity_poly.entity_id
_entity_poly.type
_entity_poly.pdbx_seq_one_letter_code
_entity_poly.pdbx_strand_id
1 'polypeptide(L)'
;MAPRRLIVVVLLLALSTACSTTRVVRLDTNQGEPFIHISPEDETKPVQLGEEEFTKAISREIQEKRLSVNPEKAARDLFEIPPHTGWYRYTQREGVIPLNGQTQASQWAEVDARVLREYLRFCEAIGKPGDCRKVLMNSPILTGDSRYALGMSFAFEETVPEMMQAFKGMADPEAIKASLYWTMTIYAAMWLAPEPVFSKGLATAVTASFICYIGVDTFWTLIQGWRRLVEELEHATSFAEIREAGTKYGKVMGKNAARAFALLLTAAIGHTAASFSAKVPTLPGSAQASVAGAARVGIQLTAVAQVEAVAVTADALTIALAPNAVATTAQSMKGAASRPVDAEGPEHHIASDKFSTSTNNGGPWTPRYQELFDKAGMSLDDAANKVRVPGHKGPHPQEYHEEVFRRLRDATLECRSIQQCRKALTSELQRLGQRISTPGTRLNKLVTRSS
;
A
#
# COMPACT_ATOMS: atom_id res chain seq x y z
N MET A 1 49.30 -23.38 -14.29
CA MET A 1 47.88 -23.82 -14.19
C MET A 1 47.23 -23.32 -12.89
N ALA A 2 47.21 -22.02 -12.63
CA ALA A 2 46.61 -21.41 -11.43
C ALA A 2 45.51 -20.32 -11.65
N PRO A 3 45.22 -19.79 -12.86
CA PRO A 3 44.26 -18.69 -12.98
C PRO A 3 42.78 -19.14 -13.00
N ARG A 4 42.49 -20.38 -13.43
CA ARG A 4 41.11 -20.89 -13.51
C ARG A 4 40.47 -21.17 -12.14
N ARG A 5 41.25 -21.59 -11.14
CA ARG A 5 40.74 -21.86 -9.78
C ARG A 5 40.38 -20.58 -9.04
N LEU A 6 41.15 -19.50 -9.23
CA LEU A 6 40.85 -18.21 -8.62
C LEU A 6 39.57 -17.58 -9.18
N ILE A 7 39.37 -17.67 -10.50
CA ILE A 7 38.17 -17.15 -11.17
C ILE A 7 36.91 -17.91 -10.70
N VAL A 8 36.99 -19.23 -10.54
CA VAL A 8 35.88 -20.05 -10.03
C VAL A 8 35.56 -19.73 -8.57
N VAL A 9 36.57 -19.49 -7.72
CA VAL A 9 36.36 -19.10 -6.32
C VAL A 9 35.76 -17.70 -6.21
N VAL A 10 36.19 -16.74 -7.05
CA VAL A 10 35.61 -15.39 -7.09
C VAL A 10 34.16 -15.41 -7.62
N LEU A 11 33.85 -16.24 -8.62
CA LEU A 11 32.47 -16.45 -9.10
C LEU A 11 31.59 -17.13 -8.06
N LEU A 12 32.10 -18.12 -7.32
CA LEU A 12 31.37 -18.78 -6.22
C LEU A 12 31.15 -17.84 -5.03
N LEU A 13 32.10 -16.96 -4.70
CA LEU A 13 31.94 -15.92 -3.68
C LEU A 13 30.92 -14.84 -4.14
N ALA A 14 30.93 -14.44 -5.40
CA ALA A 14 29.95 -13.51 -5.97
C ALA A 14 28.52 -14.11 -6.03
N LEU A 15 28.41 -15.43 -6.22
CA LEU A 15 27.15 -16.17 -6.14
C LEU A 15 26.67 -16.37 -4.69
N SER A 16 27.58 -16.41 -3.71
CA SER A 16 27.22 -16.49 -2.28
C SER A 16 26.73 -15.15 -1.68
N THR A 17 26.96 -14.03 -2.37
CA THR A 17 26.41 -12.71 -2.00
C THR A 17 25.05 -12.42 -2.65
N ALA A 18 24.50 -13.36 -3.44
CA ALA A 18 23.18 -13.24 -4.06
C ALA A 18 22.06 -13.89 -3.23
N CYS A 19 22.24 -14.02 -1.90
CA CYS A 19 21.11 -14.23 -1.01
C CYS A 19 20.28 -12.94 -1.00
N SER A 20 19.18 -12.93 -1.73
CA SER A 20 18.06 -12.03 -1.44
C SER A 20 17.74 -12.20 0.04
N THR A 21 18.09 -11.21 0.87
CA THR A 21 17.62 -11.18 2.25
C THR A 21 16.12 -10.92 2.19
N THR A 22 15.33 -11.99 2.19
CA THR A 22 13.88 -11.91 2.37
C THR A 22 13.64 -11.23 3.70
N ARG A 23 13.11 -10.00 3.68
CA ARG A 23 12.81 -9.24 4.89
C ARG A 23 11.71 -9.95 5.66
N VAL A 24 11.89 -10.07 6.97
CA VAL A 24 10.94 -10.79 7.82
C VAL A 24 9.77 -9.86 8.15
N VAL A 25 8.53 -10.34 7.98
CA VAL A 25 7.34 -9.63 8.48
C VAL A 25 6.94 -10.24 9.82
N ARG A 26 6.84 -9.41 10.85
CA ARG A 26 6.37 -9.78 12.20
C ARG A 26 5.00 -9.17 12.45
N LEU A 27 4.03 -10.00 12.81
CA LEU A 27 2.71 -9.55 13.25
C LEU A 27 2.63 -9.67 14.77
N ASP A 28 2.45 -8.54 15.45
CA ASP A 28 2.29 -8.48 16.89
C ASP A 28 0.82 -8.21 17.23
N THR A 29 0.21 -9.08 18.04
CA THR A 29 -1.19 -8.98 18.46
C THR A 29 -1.36 -8.56 19.91
N ASN A 30 -0.27 -8.21 20.60
CA ASN A 30 -0.23 -7.94 22.04
C ASN A 30 -0.77 -9.11 22.91
N GLN A 31 -0.85 -10.33 22.38
CA GLN A 31 -1.38 -11.53 23.05
C GLN A 31 -0.35 -12.66 23.20
N GLY A 32 0.94 -12.40 22.95
CA GLY A 32 2.01 -13.39 23.05
C GLY A 32 3.21 -13.03 22.19
N GLU A 33 4.05 -14.03 21.88
CA GLU A 33 5.19 -13.85 20.98
C GLU A 33 4.72 -13.44 19.56
N PRO A 34 5.36 -12.44 18.93
CA PRO A 34 5.03 -12.02 17.57
C PRO A 34 5.09 -13.18 16.58
N PHE A 35 4.06 -13.30 15.73
CA PHE A 35 4.04 -14.29 14.66
C PHE A 35 4.94 -13.84 13.51
N ILE A 36 5.82 -14.74 13.06
CA ILE A 36 6.63 -14.52 11.86
C ILE A 36 5.83 -14.96 10.63
N HIS A 37 5.47 -14.00 9.80
CA HIS A 37 4.83 -14.27 8.52
C HIS A 37 5.87 -14.62 7.45
N ILE A 38 5.82 -15.85 6.97
CA ILE A 38 6.66 -16.33 5.87
C ILE A 38 5.86 -16.21 4.58
N SER A 39 6.28 -15.29 3.69
CA SER A 39 5.69 -15.20 2.35
C SER A 39 5.99 -16.48 1.56
N PRO A 40 4.99 -17.11 0.93
CA PRO A 40 5.24 -18.03 -0.18
C PRO A 40 6.03 -17.28 -1.26
N GLU A 41 7.02 -17.92 -1.88
CA GLU A 41 7.92 -17.32 -2.87
C GLU A 41 7.21 -16.47 -3.96
N ASP A 42 7.96 -15.48 -4.44
CA ASP A 42 7.86 -14.45 -5.50
C ASP A 42 6.77 -14.47 -6.62
N GLU A 43 5.66 -15.20 -6.50
CA GLU A 43 4.67 -15.33 -7.59
C GLU A 43 3.68 -14.16 -7.71
N THR A 44 3.35 -13.49 -6.60
CA THR A 44 2.51 -12.29 -6.67
C THR A 44 3.36 -11.13 -7.18
N LYS A 45 2.83 -10.21 -7.99
CA LYS A 45 3.55 -8.99 -8.42
C LYS A 45 2.96 -7.77 -7.70
N PRO A 46 3.73 -6.68 -7.49
CA PRO A 46 3.17 -5.42 -7.01
C PRO A 46 1.95 -5.00 -7.81
N VAL A 47 0.99 -4.35 -7.16
CA VAL A 47 -0.26 -3.93 -7.82
C VAL A 47 0.07 -2.96 -8.95
N GLN A 48 -0.31 -3.33 -10.17
CA GLN A 48 -0.17 -2.43 -11.32
C GLN A 48 -1.41 -1.53 -11.40
N LEU A 49 -1.21 -0.25 -11.10
CA LEU A 49 -2.23 0.78 -11.32
C LEU A 49 -2.08 1.32 -12.74
N GLY A 50 -3.09 1.07 -13.58
CA GLY A 50 -3.13 1.60 -14.95
C GLY A 50 -3.27 3.14 -14.94
N GLU A 51 -2.78 3.78 -16.00
CA GLU A 51 -2.83 5.25 -16.14
C GLU A 51 -4.26 5.78 -16.07
N GLU A 52 -5.17 5.26 -16.90
CA GLU A 52 -6.56 5.71 -16.96
C GLU A 52 -7.29 5.51 -15.62
N GLU A 53 -7.03 4.38 -14.96
CA GLU A 53 -7.60 4.04 -13.66
C GLU A 53 -7.12 5.01 -12.58
N PHE A 54 -5.82 5.30 -12.56
CA PHE A 54 -5.21 6.28 -11.67
C PHE A 54 -5.78 7.69 -11.89
N THR A 55 -5.81 8.17 -13.13
CA THR A 55 -6.31 9.50 -13.51
C THR A 55 -7.77 9.69 -13.07
N LYS A 56 -8.64 8.71 -13.32
CA LYS A 56 -10.05 8.77 -12.89
C LYS A 56 -10.20 8.82 -11.37
N ALA A 57 -9.44 7.99 -10.66
CA ALA A 57 -9.51 7.94 -9.20
C ALA A 57 -9.03 9.24 -8.56
N ILE A 58 -7.88 9.75 -8.98
CA ILE A 58 -7.35 11.04 -8.50
C ILE A 58 -8.35 12.18 -8.75
N SER A 59 -8.93 12.26 -9.95
CA SER A 59 -9.96 13.27 -10.26
C SER A 59 -11.14 13.19 -9.29
N ARG A 60 -11.64 11.98 -9.00
CA ARG A 60 -12.75 11.78 -8.05
C ARG A 60 -12.38 12.22 -6.64
N GLU A 61 -11.17 11.89 -6.19
CA GLU A 61 -10.73 12.25 -4.84
C GLU A 61 -10.68 13.77 -4.65
N ILE A 62 -10.30 14.53 -5.67
CA ILE A 62 -10.07 15.97 -5.54
C ILE A 62 -11.32 16.81 -5.81
N GLN A 63 -12.29 16.32 -6.58
CA GLN A 63 -13.52 17.06 -6.92
C GLN A 63 -14.30 17.58 -5.69
N GLU A 64 -14.20 16.89 -4.56
CA GLU A 64 -14.93 17.25 -3.32
C GLU A 64 -14.07 18.00 -2.29
N LYS A 65 -12.79 18.26 -2.60
CA LYS A 65 -11.84 18.80 -1.61
C LYS A 65 -11.61 20.30 -1.79
N ARG A 66 -11.73 21.04 -0.69
CA ARG A 66 -11.19 22.41 -0.58
C ARG A 66 -9.73 22.33 -0.20
N LEU A 67 -8.85 22.63 -1.16
CA LEU A 67 -7.41 22.62 -0.91
C LEU A 67 -6.98 23.85 -0.13
N SER A 68 -6.03 23.64 0.78
CA SER A 68 -5.44 24.72 1.58
C SER A 68 -4.63 25.66 0.70
N VAL A 69 -4.66 26.95 1.05
CA VAL A 69 -3.78 27.96 0.47
C VAL A 69 -2.32 27.71 0.88
N ASN A 70 -2.09 27.10 2.05
CA ASN A 70 -0.78 26.67 2.53
C ASN A 70 -0.71 25.13 2.56
N PRO A 71 -0.23 24.47 1.49
CA PRO A 71 -0.10 23.02 1.40
C PRO A 71 0.88 22.42 2.41
N GLU A 72 1.97 23.11 2.77
CA GLU A 72 2.89 22.65 3.81
C GLU A 72 2.17 22.50 5.15
N LYS A 73 1.52 23.57 5.61
CA LYS A 73 0.79 23.57 6.87
C LYS A 73 -0.28 22.49 6.88
N ALA A 74 -1.04 22.36 5.79
CA ALA A 74 -2.07 21.33 5.67
C ALA A 74 -1.51 19.91 5.75
N ALA A 75 -0.35 19.64 5.13
CA ALA A 75 0.31 18.34 5.20
C ALA A 75 0.82 18.04 6.61
N ARG A 76 1.37 19.04 7.32
CA ARG A 76 1.78 18.91 8.72
C ARG A 76 0.60 18.62 9.64
N ASP A 77 -0.48 19.39 9.50
CA ASP A 77 -1.71 19.20 10.28
C ASP A 77 -2.30 17.80 10.02
N LEU A 78 -2.26 17.32 8.76
CA LEU A 78 -2.76 16.00 8.37
C LEU A 78 -2.06 14.84 9.11
N PHE A 79 -0.74 14.93 9.27
CA PHE A 79 0.07 13.89 9.95
C PHE A 79 0.45 14.24 11.38
N GLU A 80 -0.10 15.33 11.91
CA GLU A 80 0.20 15.87 13.23
C GLU A 80 1.71 16.08 13.46
N ILE A 81 2.43 16.55 12.44
CA ILE A 81 3.88 16.79 12.50
C ILE A 81 4.12 18.26 12.85
N PRO A 82 4.80 18.58 13.98
CA PRO A 82 5.06 19.95 14.35
C PRO A 82 5.99 20.63 13.32
N PRO A 83 5.84 21.95 13.09
CA PRO A 83 6.78 22.67 12.24
C PRO A 83 8.16 22.71 12.89
N HIS A 84 9.20 22.51 12.08
CA HIS A 84 10.57 22.80 12.48
C HIS A 84 10.85 24.28 12.24
N THR A 85 11.16 25.04 13.28
CA THR A 85 11.51 26.46 13.18
C THR A 85 13.03 26.64 13.12
N GLY A 86 13.48 27.57 12.26
CA GLY A 86 14.91 27.87 12.09
C GLY A 86 15.62 26.97 11.08
N TRP A 87 16.95 27.07 11.03
CA TRP A 87 17.78 26.22 10.18
C TRP A 87 17.93 24.87 10.84
N TYR A 88 17.65 23.80 10.11
CA TYR A 88 17.87 22.45 10.57
C TYR A 88 18.38 21.60 9.41
N ARG A 89 19.09 20.54 9.76
CA ARG A 89 19.41 19.45 8.83
C ARG A 89 18.87 18.15 9.36
N TYR A 90 18.63 17.21 8.45
CA TYR A 90 18.41 15.84 8.83
C TYR A 90 19.75 15.06 8.89
N THR A 91 19.91 14.21 9.90
CA THR A 91 20.96 13.17 9.91
C THR A 91 20.37 11.82 10.30
N GLN A 92 20.89 10.75 9.70
CA GLN A 92 20.42 9.39 9.96
C GLN A 92 20.63 8.93 11.41
N ARG A 93 21.59 9.50 12.14
CA ARG A 93 21.89 9.11 13.54
C ARG A 93 21.09 9.90 14.56
N GLU A 94 20.95 11.20 14.35
CA GLU A 94 20.47 12.13 15.37
C GLU A 94 19.09 12.72 15.02
N GLY A 95 18.55 12.41 13.84
CA GLY A 95 17.26 12.93 13.41
C GLY A 95 17.36 14.37 12.92
N VAL A 96 16.43 15.21 13.36
CA VAL A 96 16.40 16.65 13.03
C VAL A 96 17.35 17.39 13.96
N ILE A 97 18.42 17.98 13.40
CA ILE A 97 19.41 18.76 14.15
C ILE A 97 19.23 20.25 13.84
N PRO A 98 18.99 21.11 14.85
CA PRO A 98 19.00 22.55 14.66
C PRO A 98 20.43 23.05 14.38
N LEU A 99 20.59 23.88 13.35
CA LEU A 99 21.85 24.53 12.99
C LEU A 99 21.93 25.87 13.75
N ASN A 100 22.55 25.89 14.93
CA ASN A 100 22.75 27.11 15.72
C ASN A 100 23.77 28.04 15.02
N GLY A 101 23.38 29.29 14.76
CA GLY A 101 24.00 30.15 13.75
C GLY A 101 25.20 31.01 14.18
N GLN A 102 26.06 31.31 13.18
CA GLN A 102 26.33 32.66 12.65
C GLN A 102 27.34 32.59 11.48
N THR A 103 28.36 31.74 11.58
CA THR A 103 29.43 31.63 10.56
C THR A 103 29.04 30.73 9.39
N GLN A 104 28.22 29.70 9.64
CA GLN A 104 27.68 28.82 8.59
C GLN A 104 26.53 29.49 7.82
N ALA A 105 25.79 30.39 8.49
CA ALA A 105 24.69 31.14 7.90
C ALA A 105 25.14 32.07 6.76
N SER A 106 26.36 32.63 6.80
CA SER A 106 26.85 33.52 5.73
C SER A 106 27.27 32.76 4.47
N GLN A 107 27.94 31.61 4.61
CA GLN A 107 28.37 30.78 3.47
C GLN A 107 27.17 30.12 2.78
N TRP A 108 26.22 29.59 3.55
CA TRP A 108 25.02 28.99 2.98
C TRP A 108 24.02 30.03 2.46
N ALA A 109 23.94 31.23 3.03
CA ALA A 109 23.05 32.28 2.51
C ALA A 109 23.35 32.65 1.05
N GLU A 110 24.62 32.71 0.63
CA GLU A 110 24.96 32.95 -0.77
C GLU A 110 24.54 31.78 -1.68
N VAL A 111 24.73 30.56 -1.20
CA VAL A 111 24.28 29.34 -1.87
C VAL A 111 22.75 29.34 -2.01
N ASP A 112 22.01 29.58 -0.93
CA ASP A 112 20.55 29.62 -0.90
C ASP A 112 19.99 30.70 -1.81
N ALA A 113 20.57 31.90 -1.79
CA ALA A 113 20.18 32.97 -2.70
C ALA A 113 20.45 32.60 -4.17
N ARG A 114 21.56 31.89 -4.46
CA ARG A 114 21.83 31.38 -5.81
C ARG A 114 20.83 30.33 -6.23
N VAL A 115 20.59 29.30 -5.41
CA VAL A 115 19.62 28.22 -5.70
C VAL A 115 18.22 28.81 -5.90
N LEU A 116 17.81 29.76 -5.06
CA LEU A 116 16.54 30.47 -5.22
C LEU A 116 16.44 31.19 -6.57
N ARG A 117 17.47 31.96 -6.95
CA ARG A 117 17.49 32.65 -8.26
C ARG A 117 17.40 31.67 -9.42
N GLU A 118 18.11 30.55 -9.35
CA GLU A 118 18.06 29.50 -10.38
C GLU A 118 16.68 28.83 -10.46
N TYR A 119 16.04 28.56 -9.31
CA TYR A 119 14.68 28.07 -9.25
C TYR A 119 13.67 29.04 -9.88
N LEU A 120 13.75 30.33 -9.55
CA LEU A 120 12.85 31.34 -10.12
C LEU A 120 13.07 31.51 -11.63
N ARG A 121 14.32 31.44 -12.11
CA ARG A 121 14.63 31.41 -13.54
C ARG A 121 14.06 30.19 -14.25
N PHE A 122 14.10 29.02 -13.61
CA PHE A 122 13.45 27.82 -14.13
C PHE A 122 11.93 28.02 -14.25
N CYS A 123 11.31 28.57 -13.21
CA CYS A 123 9.88 28.87 -13.20
C CYS A 123 9.48 29.86 -14.31
N GLU A 124 10.26 30.91 -14.52
CA GLU A 124 10.10 31.84 -15.64
C GLU A 124 10.24 31.14 -17.00
N ALA A 125 11.25 30.29 -17.17
CA ALA A 125 11.50 29.56 -18.41
C ALA A 125 10.35 28.60 -18.81
N ILE A 126 9.60 28.08 -17.84
CA ILE A 126 8.41 27.24 -18.10
C ILE A 126 7.10 28.05 -18.17
N GLY A 127 7.19 29.39 -18.25
CA GLY A 127 6.04 30.30 -18.40
C GLY A 127 5.22 30.49 -17.14
N LYS A 128 5.77 30.20 -15.95
CA LYS A 128 5.11 30.34 -14.65
C LYS A 128 5.99 31.13 -13.70
N PRO A 129 6.17 32.45 -13.87
CA PRO A 129 7.07 33.23 -13.04
C PRO A 129 6.68 33.18 -11.56
N GLY A 130 7.68 33.28 -10.67
CA GLY A 130 7.49 33.19 -9.22
C GLY A 130 7.65 31.76 -8.69
N ASP A 131 6.95 31.45 -7.59
CA ASP A 131 7.01 30.13 -6.93
C ASP A 131 6.14 29.09 -7.67
N CYS A 132 6.57 28.67 -8.86
CA CYS A 132 5.78 27.80 -9.73
C CYS A 132 5.48 26.41 -9.16
N ARG A 133 6.31 25.92 -8.23
CA ARG A 133 6.10 24.65 -7.51
C ARG A 133 5.47 24.82 -6.13
N LYS A 134 5.22 26.07 -5.69
CA LYS A 134 4.61 26.35 -4.39
C LYS A 134 5.42 25.70 -3.25
N VAL A 135 6.75 25.83 -3.29
CA VAL A 135 7.69 25.27 -2.29
C VAL A 135 8.32 26.34 -1.40
N LEU A 136 8.27 27.61 -1.81
CA LEU A 136 8.68 28.74 -1.00
C LEU A 136 7.57 29.14 -0.03
N MET A 137 6.31 29.11 -0.49
CA MET A 137 5.18 29.62 0.27
C MET A 137 5.43 31.07 0.73
N ASN A 138 5.73 31.26 2.01
CA ASN A 138 6.06 32.56 2.60
C ASN A 138 7.54 32.65 3.05
N SER A 139 8.34 31.61 2.80
CA SER A 139 9.76 31.58 3.09
C SER A 139 10.55 32.34 2.01
N PRO A 140 11.50 33.21 2.38
CA PRO A 140 12.35 33.90 1.43
C PRO A 140 13.46 33.02 0.86
N ILE A 141 13.59 31.76 1.32
CA ILE A 141 14.68 30.83 0.95
C ILE A 141 14.18 29.38 0.88
N LEU A 142 14.89 28.54 0.12
CA LEU A 142 14.68 27.08 0.07
C LEU A 142 15.56 26.41 1.13
N THR A 143 14.98 26.04 2.27
CA THR A 143 15.68 25.36 3.37
C THR A 143 14.87 24.23 3.95
N GLY A 144 15.54 23.18 4.46
CA GLY A 144 14.88 22.03 5.09
C GLY A 144 13.79 21.43 4.20
N ASP A 145 12.57 21.33 4.75
CA ASP A 145 11.42 20.71 4.08
C ASP A 145 11.06 21.37 2.73
N SER A 146 11.31 22.67 2.52
CA SER A 146 11.11 23.31 1.20
C SER A 146 12.06 22.77 0.14
N ARG A 147 13.31 22.43 0.50
CA ARG A 147 14.26 21.76 -0.42
C ARG A 147 13.81 20.34 -0.71
N TYR A 148 13.35 19.62 0.31
CA TYR A 148 12.87 18.25 0.16
C TYR A 148 11.60 18.19 -0.71
N ALA A 149 10.68 19.14 -0.55
CA ALA A 149 9.48 19.28 -1.37
C ALA A 149 9.81 19.61 -2.83
N LEU A 150 10.83 20.46 -3.06
CA LEU A 150 11.32 20.72 -4.41
C LEU A 150 11.92 19.47 -5.05
N GLY A 151 12.75 18.71 -4.33
CA GLY A 151 13.29 17.42 -4.80
C GLY A 151 12.17 16.39 -5.09
N MET A 152 11.18 16.29 -4.20
CA MET A 152 10.00 15.42 -4.38
C MET A 152 9.20 15.81 -5.64
N SER A 153 9.10 17.10 -5.95
CA SER A 153 8.39 17.56 -7.15
C SER A 153 9.02 17.05 -8.46
N PHE A 154 10.34 16.84 -8.48
CA PHE A 154 11.06 16.26 -9.61
C PHE A 154 11.02 14.74 -9.61
N ALA A 155 10.92 14.10 -8.44
CA ALA A 155 10.74 12.65 -8.34
C ALA A 155 9.42 12.19 -8.99
N PHE A 156 8.41 13.05 -9.01
CA PHE A 156 7.10 12.80 -9.61
C PHE A 156 6.94 13.32 -11.04
N GLU A 157 7.99 13.83 -11.68
CA GLU A 157 7.87 14.51 -12.97
C GLU A 157 7.26 13.62 -14.07
N GLU A 158 7.54 12.32 -14.06
CA GLU A 158 6.96 11.37 -15.03
C GLU A 158 5.45 11.14 -14.88
N THR A 159 4.90 11.29 -13.67
CA THR A 159 3.45 11.11 -13.42
C THR A 159 2.68 12.43 -13.54
N VAL A 160 3.37 13.57 -13.70
CA VAL A 160 2.74 14.88 -13.87
C VAL A 160 1.73 14.92 -15.03
N PRO A 161 2.03 14.40 -16.24
CA PRO A 161 1.05 14.44 -17.34
C PRO A 161 -0.26 13.74 -16.97
N GLU A 162 -0.17 12.58 -16.33
CA GLU A 162 -1.30 11.75 -15.88
C GLU A 162 -2.15 12.48 -14.83
N MET A 163 -1.48 13.12 -13.86
CA MET A 163 -2.12 13.95 -12.84
C MET A 163 -2.76 15.21 -13.44
N MET A 164 -2.09 15.89 -14.36
CA MET A 164 -2.62 17.10 -15.00
C MET A 164 -3.84 16.80 -15.86
N GLN A 165 -3.90 15.62 -16.48
CA GLN A 165 -5.12 15.16 -17.15
C GLN A 165 -6.28 15.00 -16.16
N ALA A 166 -6.01 14.46 -14.97
CA ALA A 166 -7.01 14.31 -13.91
C ALA A 166 -7.52 15.66 -13.38
N PHE A 167 -6.68 16.70 -13.42
CA PHE A 167 -7.02 18.03 -12.90
C PHE A 167 -7.66 18.95 -13.94
N LYS A 168 -7.96 18.44 -15.14
CA LYS A 168 -8.57 19.24 -16.21
C LYS A 168 -9.92 19.81 -15.75
N GLY A 169 -10.06 21.14 -15.84
CA GLY A 169 -11.28 21.85 -15.43
C GLY A 169 -11.33 22.23 -13.95
N MET A 170 -10.29 21.90 -13.16
CA MET A 170 -10.16 22.38 -11.77
C MET A 170 -9.64 23.82 -11.72
N ALA A 171 -10.01 24.54 -10.66
CA ALA A 171 -9.74 25.98 -10.52
C ALA A 171 -8.24 26.31 -10.39
N ASP A 172 -7.44 25.49 -9.69
CA ASP A 172 -5.99 25.66 -9.56
C ASP A 172 -5.28 24.30 -9.52
N PRO A 173 -4.95 23.69 -10.69
CA PRO A 173 -4.21 22.42 -10.78
C PRO A 173 -2.82 22.45 -10.11
N GLU A 174 -2.18 23.61 -10.03
CA GLU A 174 -0.85 23.75 -9.42
C GLU A 174 -0.93 23.70 -7.89
N ALA A 175 -2.00 24.26 -7.28
CA ALA A 175 -2.25 24.07 -5.85
C ALA A 175 -2.41 22.59 -5.46
N ILE A 176 -3.00 21.78 -6.34
CA ILE A 176 -3.21 20.36 -6.10
C ILE A 176 -1.89 19.60 -6.13
N LYS A 177 -1.06 19.84 -7.15
CA LYS A 177 0.27 19.26 -7.23
C LYS A 177 1.12 19.66 -6.02
N ALA A 178 1.09 20.93 -5.64
CA ALA A 178 1.79 21.41 -4.46
C ALA A 178 1.32 20.71 -3.19
N SER A 179 0.01 20.60 -2.99
CA SER A 179 -0.58 19.88 -1.85
C SER A 179 -0.11 18.44 -1.80
N LEU A 180 -0.04 17.77 -2.96
CA LEU A 180 0.43 16.40 -3.07
C LEU A 180 1.93 16.28 -2.76
N TYR A 181 2.78 17.11 -3.34
CA TYR A 181 4.23 17.09 -3.09
C TYR A 181 4.57 17.37 -1.63
N TRP A 182 3.87 18.33 -1.00
CA TRP A 182 4.02 18.61 0.42
C TRP A 182 3.54 17.44 1.28
N THR A 183 2.37 16.87 0.98
CA THR A 183 1.85 15.69 1.70
C THR A 183 2.81 14.51 1.61
N MET A 184 3.36 14.25 0.41
CA MET A 184 4.39 13.22 0.18
C MET A 184 5.66 13.49 0.98
N THR A 185 6.13 14.73 0.96
CA THR A 185 7.38 15.13 1.63
C THR A 185 7.25 15.01 3.14
N ILE A 186 6.18 15.54 3.72
CA ILE A 186 5.92 15.47 5.16
C ILE A 186 5.66 14.03 5.61
N TYR A 187 4.97 13.22 4.80
CA TYR A 187 4.84 11.80 5.09
C TYR A 187 6.20 11.08 5.05
N ALA A 188 6.99 11.30 4.00
CA ALA A 188 8.31 10.67 3.83
C ALA A 188 9.33 11.16 4.87
N ALA A 189 9.16 12.36 5.44
CA ALA A 189 10.01 12.85 6.53
C ALA A 189 10.02 11.88 7.74
N MET A 190 8.93 11.15 7.99
CA MET A 190 8.88 10.12 9.04
C MET A 190 9.82 8.93 8.76
N TRP A 191 10.17 8.68 7.50
CA TRP A 191 11.09 7.59 7.10
C TRP A 191 12.54 7.87 7.44
N LEU A 192 12.83 9.13 7.73
CA LEU A 192 14.17 9.57 7.98
C LEU A 192 14.70 8.98 9.30
N ALA A 193 13.84 8.88 10.34
CA ALA A 193 14.17 8.28 11.63
C ALA A 193 14.91 6.92 11.48
N PRO A 194 15.95 6.61 12.29
CA PRO A 194 16.77 5.39 12.11
C PRO A 194 15.92 4.12 12.01
N GLU A 195 14.95 3.99 12.91
CA GLU A 195 13.90 2.96 12.95
C GLU A 195 12.53 3.65 12.87
N PRO A 196 11.97 3.87 11.67
CA PRO A 196 10.69 4.54 11.52
C PRO A 196 9.58 3.77 12.22
N VAL A 197 8.88 4.44 13.14
CA VAL A 197 7.69 3.92 13.80
C VAL A 197 6.50 4.82 13.48
N PHE A 198 5.49 4.25 12.85
CA PHE A 198 4.20 4.88 12.61
C PHE A 198 3.24 4.38 13.68
N SER A 199 2.83 5.25 14.59
CA SER A 199 1.87 4.94 15.67
C SER A 199 0.70 5.93 15.73
N LYS A 200 0.65 6.87 14.76
CA LYS A 200 -0.44 7.84 14.62
C LYS A 200 -1.43 7.32 13.60
N GLY A 201 -2.71 7.24 13.97
CA GLY A 201 -3.73 6.45 13.25
C GLY A 201 -3.74 6.65 11.73
N LEU A 202 -3.65 7.88 11.21
CA LEU A 202 -3.68 8.11 9.76
C LEU A 202 -2.38 7.67 9.09
N ALA A 203 -1.22 8.05 9.63
CA ALA A 203 0.07 7.67 9.10
C ALA A 203 0.23 6.14 9.09
N THR A 204 -0.19 5.47 10.17
CA THR A 204 -0.20 4.01 10.30
C THR A 204 -1.07 3.37 9.21
N ALA A 205 -2.32 3.83 9.03
CA ALA A 205 -3.23 3.28 8.04
C ALA A 205 -2.72 3.50 6.60
N VAL A 206 -2.17 4.69 6.31
CA VAL A 206 -1.55 5.00 5.01
C VAL A 206 -0.36 4.07 4.76
N THR A 207 0.53 3.89 5.73
CA THR A 207 1.69 3.00 5.63
C THR A 207 1.28 1.55 5.38
N ALA A 208 0.37 1.00 6.19
CA ALA A 208 -0.12 -0.38 6.02
C ALA A 208 -0.76 -0.56 4.63
N SER A 209 -1.59 0.39 4.21
CA SER A 209 -2.19 0.37 2.87
C SER A 209 -1.12 0.42 1.78
N PHE A 210 -0.12 1.30 1.90
CA PHE A 210 0.92 1.47 0.89
C PHE A 210 1.75 0.21 0.71
N ILE A 211 2.11 -0.46 1.82
CA ILE A 211 2.81 -1.75 1.80
C ILE A 211 1.98 -2.82 1.08
N CYS A 212 0.66 -2.89 1.31
CA CYS A 212 -0.21 -3.81 0.58
C CYS A 212 -0.23 -3.55 -0.94
N TYR A 213 -0.11 -2.29 -1.38
CA TYR A 213 -0.08 -1.95 -2.81
C TYR A 213 1.26 -2.28 -3.49
N ILE A 214 2.39 -1.94 -2.84
CA ILE A 214 3.71 -1.98 -3.50
C ILE A 214 4.61 -3.12 -3.04
N GLY A 215 4.30 -3.74 -1.90
CA GLY A 215 5.12 -4.75 -1.24
C GLY A 215 6.17 -4.18 -0.28
N VAL A 216 6.62 -5.03 0.65
CA VAL A 216 7.59 -4.69 1.69
C VAL A 216 8.94 -4.25 1.12
N ASP A 217 9.47 -4.98 0.13
CA ASP A 217 10.78 -4.70 -0.44
C ASP A 217 10.82 -3.39 -1.23
N THR A 218 9.77 -3.11 -1.98
CA THR A 218 9.61 -1.82 -2.66
C THR A 218 9.53 -0.70 -1.62
N PHE A 219 8.71 -0.85 -0.57
CA PHE A 219 8.59 0.15 0.50
C PHE A 219 9.93 0.45 1.18
N TRP A 220 10.72 -0.58 1.49
CA TRP A 220 12.07 -0.39 2.01
C TRP A 220 12.98 0.34 1.03
N THR A 221 12.94 -0.05 -0.25
CA THR A 221 13.74 0.60 -1.31
C THR A 221 13.40 2.09 -1.42
N LEU A 222 12.12 2.46 -1.25
CA LEU A 222 11.70 3.86 -1.19
C LEU A 222 12.26 4.58 0.04
N ILE A 223 12.22 3.97 1.24
CA ILE A 223 12.80 4.56 2.45
C ILE A 223 14.29 4.87 2.25
N GLN A 224 15.05 3.90 1.72
CA GLN A 224 16.49 4.08 1.46
C GLN A 224 16.74 5.14 0.39
N GLY A 225 15.96 5.13 -0.69
CA GLY A 225 16.02 6.14 -1.74
C GLY A 225 15.73 7.55 -1.21
N TRP A 226 14.74 7.70 -0.34
CA TRP A 226 14.39 8.98 0.29
C TRP A 226 15.48 9.49 1.22
N ARG A 227 16.04 8.62 2.07
CA ARG A 227 17.17 8.98 2.96
C ARG A 227 18.37 9.46 2.14
N ARG A 228 18.67 8.80 1.03
CA ARG A 228 19.72 9.21 0.09
C ARG A 228 19.41 10.53 -0.59
N LEU A 229 18.17 10.73 -1.05
CA LEU A 229 17.74 11.99 -1.63
C LEU A 229 17.96 13.14 -0.63
N VAL A 230 17.49 13.00 0.62
CA VAL A 230 17.66 14.02 1.65
C VAL A 230 19.14 14.33 1.88
N GLU A 231 19.99 13.32 1.97
CA GLU A 231 21.44 13.51 2.10
C GLU A 231 22.04 14.28 0.91
N GLU A 232 21.64 13.95 -0.33
CA GLU A 232 22.09 14.68 -1.54
C GLU A 232 21.59 16.14 -1.54
N LEU A 233 20.35 16.39 -1.11
CA LEU A 233 19.75 17.74 -1.06
C LEU A 233 20.36 18.64 0.03
N GLU A 234 20.82 18.06 1.14
CA GLU A 234 21.55 18.78 2.20
C GLU A 234 22.91 19.28 1.72
N HIS A 235 23.52 18.61 0.74
CA HIS A 235 24.83 19.00 0.19
C HIS A 235 24.71 19.72 -1.16
N ALA A 236 23.52 19.78 -1.76
CA ALA A 236 23.28 20.49 -3.01
C ALA A 236 23.53 22.00 -2.88
N THR A 237 24.31 22.52 -3.81
CA THR A 237 24.72 23.92 -3.90
C THR A 237 24.16 24.65 -5.13
N SER A 238 23.39 23.95 -5.95
CA SER A 238 22.72 24.46 -7.15
C SER A 238 21.32 23.86 -7.33
N PHE A 239 20.46 24.55 -8.07
CA PHE A 239 19.14 24.03 -8.47
C PHE A 239 19.27 22.77 -9.35
N ALA A 240 20.30 22.71 -10.20
CA ALA A 240 20.52 21.58 -11.09
C ALA A 240 20.76 20.28 -10.31
N GLU A 241 21.56 20.33 -9.23
CA GLU A 241 21.80 19.19 -8.34
C GLU A 241 20.52 18.73 -7.64
N ILE A 242 19.68 19.67 -7.15
CA ILE A 242 18.39 19.36 -6.53
C ILE A 242 17.47 18.63 -7.53
N ARG A 243 17.38 19.15 -8.76
CA ARG A 243 16.61 18.52 -9.83
C ARG A 243 17.11 17.13 -10.14
N GLU A 244 18.42 16.97 -10.32
CA GLU A 244 19.03 15.68 -10.64
C GLU A 244 18.79 14.64 -9.53
N ALA A 245 18.99 15.01 -8.27
CA ALA A 245 18.75 14.15 -7.12
C ALA A 245 17.27 13.70 -7.06
N GLY A 246 16.34 14.66 -7.23
CA GLY A 246 14.91 14.37 -7.31
C GLY A 246 14.56 13.41 -8.45
N THR A 247 15.08 13.65 -9.66
CA THR A 247 14.87 12.76 -10.81
C THR A 247 15.46 11.35 -10.57
N LYS A 248 16.62 11.22 -9.92
CA LYS A 248 17.19 9.92 -9.53
C LYS A 248 16.27 9.17 -8.58
N TYR A 249 15.73 9.86 -7.56
CA TYR A 249 14.78 9.26 -6.64
C TYR A 249 13.47 8.84 -7.35
N GLY A 250 13.00 9.62 -8.32
CA GLY A 250 11.86 9.24 -9.18
C GLY A 250 12.08 7.92 -9.91
N LYS A 251 13.31 7.64 -10.38
CA LYS A 251 13.68 6.36 -11.00
C LYS A 251 13.67 5.19 -10.01
N VAL A 252 14.10 5.43 -8.75
CA VAL A 252 14.00 4.44 -7.67
C VAL A 252 12.55 4.13 -7.35
N MET A 253 11.70 5.16 -7.33
CA MET A 253 10.28 5.01 -7.04
C MET A 253 9.55 4.26 -8.16
N GLY A 254 9.80 4.63 -9.40
CA GLY A 254 9.12 4.07 -10.57
C GLY A 254 7.63 4.44 -10.61
N LYS A 255 7.01 4.26 -11.79
CA LYS A 255 5.64 4.74 -12.05
C LYS A 255 4.59 4.09 -11.15
N ASN A 256 4.69 2.78 -10.90
CA ASN A 256 3.68 2.06 -10.11
C ASN A 256 3.67 2.51 -8.66
N ALA A 257 4.83 2.62 -8.00
CA ALA A 257 4.88 3.07 -6.62
C ALA A 257 4.52 4.56 -6.52
N ALA A 258 4.92 5.39 -7.50
CA ALA A 258 4.51 6.79 -7.58
C ALA A 258 2.98 6.94 -7.67
N ARG A 259 2.30 6.17 -8.54
CA ARG A 259 0.83 6.16 -8.65
C ARG A 259 0.17 5.72 -7.35
N ALA A 260 0.65 4.64 -6.73
CA ALA A 260 0.10 4.17 -5.46
C ALA A 260 0.29 5.22 -4.35
N PHE A 261 1.46 5.85 -4.28
CA PHE A 261 1.76 6.88 -3.29
C PHE A 261 0.88 8.11 -3.48
N ALA A 262 0.75 8.60 -4.72
CA ALA A 262 -0.13 9.70 -5.07
C ALA A 262 -1.60 9.41 -4.78
N LEU A 263 -2.08 8.22 -5.14
CA LEU A 263 -3.45 7.80 -4.91
C LEU A 263 -3.78 7.75 -3.43
N LEU A 264 -2.98 7.06 -2.62
CA LEU A 264 -3.24 6.87 -1.20
C LEU A 264 -3.16 8.18 -0.43
N LEU A 265 -2.18 9.03 -0.72
CA LEU A 265 -2.06 10.33 -0.07
C LEU A 265 -3.17 11.30 -0.51
N THR A 266 -3.57 11.29 -1.78
CA THR A 266 -4.72 12.08 -2.23
C THR A 266 -6.00 11.64 -1.53
N ALA A 267 -6.19 10.33 -1.38
CA ALA A 267 -7.31 9.77 -0.62
C ALA A 267 -7.24 10.07 0.89
N ALA A 268 -6.04 10.35 1.44
CA ALA A 268 -5.84 10.72 2.84
C ALA A 268 -6.11 12.21 3.11
N ILE A 269 -5.79 13.12 2.17
CA ILE A 269 -5.95 14.57 2.36
C ILE A 269 -7.37 14.90 2.85
N GLY A 270 -7.48 15.59 3.99
CA GLY A 270 -8.77 16.00 4.53
C GLY A 270 -9.61 14.88 5.15
N HIS A 271 -9.03 13.72 5.43
CA HIS A 271 -9.69 12.60 6.10
C HIS A 271 -8.97 12.21 7.40
N THR A 272 -9.72 11.65 8.33
CA THR A 272 -9.17 10.97 9.51
C THR A 272 -8.73 9.55 9.15
N ALA A 273 -8.02 8.87 10.06
CA ALA A 273 -7.64 7.47 9.91
C ALA A 273 -8.84 6.55 9.58
N ALA A 274 -9.96 6.75 10.29
CA ALA A 274 -11.19 5.96 10.11
C ALA A 274 -11.84 6.23 8.74
N SER A 275 -11.97 7.51 8.35
CA SER A 275 -12.54 7.87 7.05
C SER A 275 -11.65 7.41 5.89
N PHE A 276 -10.33 7.52 6.03
CA PHE A 276 -9.38 6.98 5.06
C PHE A 276 -9.53 5.46 4.92
N SER A 277 -9.52 4.72 6.03
CA SER A 277 -9.64 3.26 6.02
C SER A 277 -10.95 2.77 5.40
N ALA A 278 -12.06 3.48 5.62
CA ALA A 278 -13.33 3.19 4.96
C ALA A 278 -13.29 3.43 3.44
N LYS A 279 -12.43 4.34 2.97
CA LYS A 279 -12.29 4.71 1.55
C LYS A 279 -11.37 3.77 0.79
N VAL A 280 -10.33 3.25 1.44
CA VAL A 280 -9.32 2.36 0.82
C VAL A 280 -9.93 1.20 -0.01
N PRO A 281 -10.98 0.47 0.45
CA PRO A 281 -11.62 -0.59 -0.34
C PRO A 281 -12.31 -0.14 -1.64
N THR A 282 -12.52 1.16 -1.82
CA THR A 282 -13.14 1.76 -3.01
C THR A 282 -12.12 2.25 -4.04
N LEU A 283 -10.84 2.26 -3.66
CA LEU A 283 -9.75 2.72 -4.51
C LEU A 283 -9.42 1.66 -5.57
N PRO A 284 -8.96 2.08 -6.76
CA PRO A 284 -8.46 1.17 -7.76
C PRO A 284 -7.28 0.34 -7.24
N GLY A 285 -7.16 -0.91 -7.68
CA GLY A 285 -6.12 -1.83 -7.24
C GLY A 285 -6.30 -2.40 -5.83
N SER A 286 -7.29 -1.94 -5.05
CA SER A 286 -7.50 -2.36 -3.66
C SER A 286 -7.76 -3.85 -3.52
N ALA A 287 -8.42 -4.48 -4.49
CA ALA A 287 -8.69 -5.91 -4.48
C ALA A 287 -7.39 -6.74 -4.59
N GLN A 288 -6.52 -6.34 -5.51
CA GLN A 288 -5.21 -6.94 -5.73
C GLN A 288 -4.29 -6.68 -4.53
N ALA A 289 -4.32 -5.46 -3.98
CA ALA A 289 -3.57 -5.10 -2.78
C ALA A 289 -4.03 -5.92 -1.56
N SER A 290 -5.32 -6.26 -1.45
CA SER A 290 -5.83 -7.12 -0.38
C SER A 290 -5.26 -8.53 -0.46
N VAL A 291 -5.25 -9.13 -1.67
CA VAL A 291 -4.67 -10.46 -1.90
C VAL A 291 -3.16 -10.44 -1.66
N ALA A 292 -2.45 -9.45 -2.21
CA ALA A 292 -1.01 -9.31 -2.04
C ALA A 292 -0.63 -9.06 -0.57
N GLY A 293 -1.40 -8.23 0.14
CA GLY A 293 -1.22 -7.97 1.57
C GLY A 293 -1.45 -9.22 2.42
N ALA A 294 -2.52 -9.96 2.16
CA ALA A 294 -2.80 -11.21 2.88
C ALA A 294 -1.69 -12.24 2.65
N ALA A 295 -1.23 -12.39 1.41
CA ALA A 295 -0.18 -13.35 1.05
C ALA A 295 1.21 -12.96 1.58
N ARG A 296 1.57 -11.68 1.53
CA ARG A 296 2.95 -11.23 1.81
C ARG A 296 3.18 -10.66 3.21
N VAL A 297 2.13 -10.08 3.77
CA VAL A 297 2.17 -9.32 5.02
C VAL A 297 1.30 -9.99 6.09
N GLY A 298 0.36 -10.86 5.68
CA GLY A 298 -0.61 -11.48 6.57
C GLY A 298 -1.78 -10.57 6.95
N ILE A 299 -1.96 -9.45 6.24
CA ILE A 299 -3.00 -8.44 6.52
C ILE A 299 -3.82 -8.17 5.26
N GLN A 300 -5.14 -8.37 5.35
CA GLN A 300 -6.06 -7.91 4.31
C GLN A 300 -6.21 -6.39 4.35
N LEU A 301 -6.39 -5.77 3.18
CA LEU A 301 -6.50 -4.32 3.09
C LEU A 301 -7.73 -3.76 3.82
N THR A 302 -8.77 -4.55 4.04
CA THR A 302 -9.94 -4.19 4.86
C THR A 302 -9.63 -4.09 6.37
N ALA A 303 -8.56 -4.73 6.83
CA ALA A 303 -8.15 -4.76 8.23
C ALA A 303 -7.14 -3.65 8.57
N VAL A 304 -6.77 -2.76 7.64
CA VAL A 304 -5.79 -1.68 7.91
C VAL A 304 -6.22 -0.72 9.03
N ALA A 305 -7.53 -0.59 9.28
CA ALA A 305 -8.06 0.19 10.42
C ALA A 305 -7.71 -0.42 11.79
N GLN A 306 -7.31 -1.69 11.82
CA GLN A 306 -6.96 -2.43 13.03
C GLN A 306 -5.45 -2.46 13.28
N VAL A 307 -4.66 -1.82 12.40
CA VAL A 307 -3.22 -1.65 12.59
C VAL A 307 -2.99 -0.49 13.55
N GLU A 308 -2.38 -0.78 14.69
CA GLU A 308 -2.07 0.20 15.73
C GLU A 308 -0.71 0.85 15.46
N ALA A 309 0.27 0.06 15.03
CA ALA A 309 1.58 0.56 14.67
C ALA A 309 2.25 -0.22 13.54
N VAL A 310 3.12 0.47 12.79
CA VAL A 310 4.06 -0.15 11.85
C VAL A 310 5.46 0.32 12.22
N ALA A 311 6.38 -0.61 12.47
CA ALA A 311 7.77 -0.32 12.76
C ALA A 311 8.67 -0.97 11.71
N VAL A 312 9.68 -0.24 11.25
CA VAL A 312 10.61 -0.69 10.21
C VAL A 312 12.02 -0.71 10.78
N THR A 313 12.64 -1.88 10.80
CA THR A 313 14.06 -2.08 11.16
C THR A 313 14.88 -2.49 9.93
N ALA A 314 16.18 -2.68 10.11
CA ALA A 314 17.07 -3.10 9.03
C ALA A 314 16.70 -4.46 8.41
N ASP A 315 16.15 -5.36 9.21
CA ASP A 315 15.90 -6.77 8.90
C ASP A 315 14.42 -7.16 8.91
N ALA A 316 13.56 -6.35 9.55
CA ALA A 316 12.17 -6.70 9.77
C ALA A 316 11.19 -5.53 9.57
N LEU A 317 9.98 -5.89 9.16
CA LEU A 317 8.79 -5.04 9.24
C LEU A 317 7.89 -5.60 10.34
N THR A 318 7.68 -4.86 11.41
CA THR A 318 6.77 -5.24 12.49
C THR A 318 5.45 -4.48 12.34
N ILE A 319 4.34 -5.20 12.37
CA ILE A 319 3.00 -4.61 12.34
C ILE A 319 2.27 -5.01 13.61
N ALA A 320 2.01 -4.01 14.46
CA ALA A 320 1.23 -4.17 15.68
C ALA A 320 -0.25 -4.01 15.35
N LEU A 321 -1.04 -4.97 15.80
CA LEU A 321 -2.44 -5.13 15.47
C LEU A 321 -3.27 -5.12 16.75
N ALA A 322 -4.48 -4.56 16.66
CA ALA A 322 -5.41 -4.53 17.77
C ALA A 322 -5.71 -5.97 18.27
N PRO A 323 -6.03 -6.17 19.56
CA PRO A 323 -6.16 -7.50 20.20
C PRO A 323 -7.18 -8.50 19.63
N ASN A 324 -7.81 -8.26 18.48
CA ASN A 324 -8.71 -9.21 17.79
C ASN A 324 -8.53 -9.22 16.26
N ALA A 325 -7.50 -8.55 15.75
CA ALA A 325 -7.36 -8.26 14.32
C ALA A 325 -6.83 -9.43 13.48
N VAL A 326 -6.09 -10.36 14.09
CA VAL A 326 -5.48 -11.53 13.41
C VAL A 326 -6.42 -12.75 13.36
N ALA A 327 -7.67 -12.60 13.80
CA ALA A 327 -8.61 -13.71 13.86
C ALA A 327 -9.06 -14.26 12.49
N THR A 328 -8.81 -13.57 11.37
CA THR A 328 -9.42 -13.98 10.09
C THR A 328 -8.55 -14.93 9.25
N THR A 329 -7.22 -14.90 9.39
CA THR A 329 -6.30 -15.77 8.63
C THR A 329 -5.84 -17.00 9.41
N ALA A 330 -5.57 -16.87 10.71
CA ALA A 330 -5.12 -17.99 11.54
C ALA A 330 -6.27 -18.92 11.98
N GLN A 331 -7.48 -18.41 12.12
CA GLN A 331 -8.65 -19.17 12.61
C GLN A 331 -9.36 -19.94 11.48
N SER A 332 -9.26 -19.48 10.23
CA SER A 332 -9.67 -20.24 9.04
C SER A 332 -8.78 -21.48 8.78
N MET A 333 -7.61 -21.57 9.44
CA MET A 333 -6.70 -22.72 9.36
C MET A 333 -6.88 -23.74 10.50
N LYS A 334 -7.58 -23.39 11.59
CA LYS A 334 -7.98 -24.32 12.64
C LYS A 334 -9.46 -24.60 12.51
N GLY A 335 -9.79 -25.69 11.79
CA GLY A 335 -11.15 -26.12 11.50
C GLY A 335 -12.10 -25.91 12.68
N ALA A 336 -13.16 -25.13 12.44
CA ALA A 336 -14.19 -24.87 13.42
C ALA A 336 -14.88 -26.18 13.82
N ALA A 337 -14.77 -26.54 15.10
CA ALA A 337 -15.55 -27.59 15.71
C ALA A 337 -17.05 -27.24 15.62
N SER A 338 -17.83 -28.20 15.15
CA SER A 338 -19.26 -28.13 14.91
C SER A 338 -20.02 -27.58 16.13
N ARG A 339 -20.72 -26.45 15.98
CA ARG A 339 -21.75 -26.03 16.94
C ARG A 339 -23.02 -26.89 16.75
N PRO A 340 -23.82 -27.12 17.81
CA PRO A 340 -25.02 -27.95 17.73
C PRO A 340 -26.07 -27.32 16.82
N VAL A 341 -26.82 -28.20 16.14
CA VAL A 341 -27.76 -27.91 15.05
C VAL A 341 -29.17 -27.69 15.61
N ASP A 342 -29.80 -26.58 15.26
CA ASP A 342 -31.25 -26.37 15.41
C ASP A 342 -32.02 -27.09 14.27
N ALA A 343 -33.31 -27.38 14.52
CA ALA A 343 -34.16 -28.35 13.83
C ALA A 343 -34.52 -28.10 12.33
N GLU A 344 -33.73 -27.32 11.58
CA GLU A 344 -33.99 -26.99 10.16
C GLU A 344 -32.89 -27.47 9.16
N GLY A 345 -31.90 -28.24 9.65
CA GLY A 345 -30.81 -28.84 8.83
C GLY A 345 -29.48 -28.07 8.92
N PRO A 346 -28.33 -28.74 8.67
CA PRO A 346 -27.02 -28.12 8.86
C PRO A 346 -26.73 -27.01 7.83
N GLU A 347 -26.11 -25.91 8.26
CA GLU A 347 -25.60 -24.88 7.36
C GLU A 347 -24.44 -25.43 6.51
N HIS A 348 -24.54 -25.25 5.19
CA HIS A 348 -23.56 -25.70 4.20
C HIS A 348 -22.77 -24.51 3.63
N HIS A 349 -21.44 -24.57 3.70
CA HIS A 349 -20.56 -23.61 3.03
C HIS A 349 -20.53 -23.87 1.52
N ILE A 350 -20.94 -22.89 0.72
CA ILE A 350 -20.93 -22.97 -0.74
C ILE A 350 -19.49 -23.19 -1.23
N ALA A 351 -18.57 -22.31 -0.83
CA ALA A 351 -17.12 -22.46 -0.95
C ALA A 351 -16.54 -23.00 0.35
N SER A 352 -15.85 -24.14 0.31
CA SER A 352 -15.49 -24.87 1.53
C SER A 352 -14.27 -24.31 2.27
N ASP A 353 -14.41 -24.22 3.60
CA ASP A 353 -13.40 -23.87 4.61
C ASP A 353 -12.62 -25.08 5.16
N LYS A 354 -12.97 -26.31 4.76
CA LYS A 354 -12.50 -27.56 5.39
C LYS A 354 -11.47 -28.38 4.59
N PHE A 355 -11.02 -27.87 3.44
CA PHE A 355 -10.09 -28.55 2.53
C PHE A 355 -8.79 -27.75 2.37
N SER A 356 -8.16 -27.40 3.50
CA SER A 356 -6.93 -26.60 3.55
C SER A 356 -5.68 -27.36 3.12
N THR A 357 -5.57 -28.65 3.46
CA THR A 357 -4.39 -29.49 3.16
C THR A 357 -4.70 -30.75 2.33
N SER A 358 -5.98 -31.10 2.20
CA SER A 358 -6.40 -32.34 1.52
C SER A 358 -6.29 -32.22 0.01
N THR A 359 -5.62 -33.18 -0.63
CA THR A 359 -5.53 -33.31 -2.10
C THR A 359 -6.66 -34.16 -2.69
N ASN A 360 -7.52 -34.74 -1.85
CA ASN A 360 -8.69 -35.50 -2.30
C ASN A 360 -9.64 -34.62 -3.10
N ASN A 361 -10.36 -35.22 -4.07
CA ASN A 361 -11.33 -34.53 -4.92
C ASN A 361 -10.75 -33.28 -5.63
N GLY A 362 -9.46 -33.30 -5.99
CA GLY A 362 -8.79 -32.22 -6.71
C GLY A 362 -8.33 -31.02 -5.87
N GLY A 363 -8.33 -31.16 -4.54
CA GLY A 363 -7.89 -30.12 -3.59
C GLY A 363 -6.38 -29.86 -3.57
N PRO A 364 -5.88 -28.98 -2.68
CA PRO A 364 -6.63 -28.26 -1.65
C PRO A 364 -7.49 -27.12 -2.23
N TRP A 365 -8.76 -27.09 -1.83
CA TRP A 365 -9.74 -26.13 -2.35
C TRP A 365 -9.85 -24.86 -1.50
N THR A 366 -9.69 -24.98 -0.18
CA THR A 366 -9.84 -23.84 0.73
C THR A 366 -8.87 -22.69 0.43
N PRO A 367 -7.57 -22.92 0.14
CA PRO A 367 -6.66 -21.82 -0.21
C PRO A 367 -7.08 -21.11 -1.51
N ARG A 368 -7.60 -21.85 -2.49
CA ARG A 368 -8.09 -21.30 -3.76
C ARG A 368 -9.33 -20.43 -3.54
N TYR A 369 -10.28 -20.88 -2.71
CA TYR A 369 -11.43 -20.06 -2.35
C TYR A 369 -11.03 -18.84 -1.52
N GLN A 370 -10.09 -19.00 -0.59
CA GLN A 370 -9.61 -17.91 0.24
C GLN A 370 -9.07 -16.75 -0.60
N GLU A 371 -8.32 -17.03 -1.67
CA GLU A 371 -7.83 -15.98 -2.59
C GLU A 371 -8.98 -15.15 -3.22
N LEU A 372 -10.07 -15.81 -3.64
CA LEU A 372 -11.24 -15.12 -4.21
C LEU A 372 -11.97 -14.27 -3.16
N PHE A 373 -12.04 -14.77 -1.93
CA PHE A 373 -12.67 -14.07 -0.81
C PHE A 373 -11.81 -12.89 -0.31
N ASP A 374 -10.49 -13.05 -0.23
CA ASP A 374 -9.54 -11.98 0.11
C ASP A 374 -9.59 -10.84 -0.93
N LYS A 375 -9.75 -11.18 -2.22
CA LYS A 375 -9.97 -10.22 -3.31
C LYS A 375 -11.24 -9.38 -3.11
N ALA A 376 -12.27 -9.97 -2.50
CA ALA A 376 -13.52 -9.32 -2.10
C ALA A 376 -13.50 -8.75 -0.67
N GLY A 377 -12.38 -8.88 0.06
CA GLY A 377 -12.26 -8.54 1.47
C GLY A 377 -13.33 -9.24 2.32
N MET A 378 -13.65 -10.49 2.00
CA MET A 378 -14.66 -11.33 2.62
C MET A 378 -14.00 -12.49 3.38
N SER A 379 -14.71 -13.08 4.34
CA SER A 379 -14.32 -14.31 5.03
C SER A 379 -15.07 -15.51 4.44
N LEU A 380 -14.44 -16.69 4.41
CA LEU A 380 -15.14 -17.93 4.05
C LEU A 380 -16.29 -18.25 5.02
N ASP A 381 -16.26 -17.71 6.24
CA ASP A 381 -17.32 -17.87 7.24
C ASP A 381 -18.46 -16.84 7.10
N ASP A 382 -18.35 -15.88 6.16
CA ASP A 382 -19.39 -14.87 5.94
C ASP A 382 -20.73 -15.53 5.62
N ALA A 383 -21.83 -14.95 6.15
CA ALA A 383 -23.18 -15.46 5.93
C ALA A 383 -23.55 -15.61 4.44
N ALA A 384 -22.97 -14.77 3.57
CA ALA A 384 -23.16 -14.87 2.13
C ALA A 384 -22.65 -16.19 1.53
N ASN A 385 -21.69 -16.86 2.17
CA ASN A 385 -21.14 -18.15 1.76
C ASN A 385 -21.87 -19.36 2.38
N LYS A 386 -22.92 -19.13 3.18
CA LYS A 386 -23.67 -20.18 3.86
C LYS A 386 -25.06 -20.34 3.23
N VAL A 387 -25.48 -21.59 3.05
CA VAL A 387 -26.83 -21.92 2.58
C VAL A 387 -27.34 -23.15 3.32
N ARG A 388 -28.65 -23.19 3.59
CA ARG A 388 -29.29 -24.36 4.19
C ARG A 388 -29.70 -25.35 3.11
N VAL A 389 -29.35 -26.61 3.30
CA VAL A 389 -29.63 -27.68 2.33
C VAL A 389 -30.19 -28.90 3.06
N PRO A 390 -31.50 -29.16 2.98
CA PRO A 390 -32.08 -30.39 3.50
C PRO A 390 -31.45 -31.63 2.84
N GLY A 391 -31.08 -32.63 3.64
CA GLY A 391 -30.48 -33.87 3.14
C GLY A 391 -29.03 -33.74 2.65
N HIS A 392 -28.32 -32.69 3.06
CA HIS A 392 -26.90 -32.49 2.76
C HIS A 392 -26.02 -33.67 3.19
N LYS A 393 -25.06 -34.04 2.33
CA LYS A 393 -24.07 -35.11 2.57
C LYS A 393 -22.70 -34.69 2.06
N GLY A 394 -21.76 -34.52 2.99
CA GLY A 394 -20.33 -34.33 2.67
C GLY A 394 -19.52 -35.63 2.71
N PRO A 395 -18.25 -35.62 2.23
CA PRO A 395 -17.60 -34.60 1.41
C PRO A 395 -18.15 -34.56 -0.04
N HIS A 396 -18.02 -33.42 -0.71
CA HIS A 396 -18.52 -33.20 -2.08
C HIS A 396 -17.50 -33.66 -3.13
N PRO A 397 -17.97 -34.06 -4.33
CA PRO A 397 -17.09 -34.48 -5.43
C PRO A 397 -16.30 -33.31 -6.03
N GLN A 398 -15.21 -33.62 -6.73
CA GLN A 398 -14.37 -32.65 -7.44
C GLN A 398 -15.19 -31.73 -8.36
N GLU A 399 -16.15 -32.29 -9.08
CA GLU A 399 -17.05 -31.57 -10.00
C GLU A 399 -17.82 -30.42 -9.32
N TYR A 400 -18.23 -30.61 -8.06
CA TYR A 400 -18.90 -29.55 -7.29
C TYR A 400 -17.93 -28.39 -7.05
N HIS A 401 -16.72 -28.70 -6.58
CA HIS A 401 -15.73 -27.69 -6.25
C HIS A 401 -15.21 -26.97 -7.50
N GLU A 402 -15.00 -27.67 -8.61
CA GLU A 402 -14.61 -27.06 -9.88
C GLU A 402 -15.67 -26.09 -10.39
N GLU A 403 -16.95 -26.47 -10.37
CA GLU A 403 -18.04 -25.60 -10.83
C GLU A 403 -18.21 -24.37 -9.94
N VAL A 404 -18.16 -24.53 -8.61
CA VAL A 404 -18.24 -23.41 -7.67
C VAL A 404 -17.04 -22.48 -7.85
N PHE A 405 -15.81 -23.01 -7.83
CA PHE A 405 -14.60 -22.20 -7.98
C PHE A 405 -14.57 -21.46 -9.31
N ARG A 406 -14.87 -22.14 -10.41
CA ARG A 406 -14.92 -21.53 -11.75
C ARG A 406 -15.91 -20.37 -11.78
N ARG A 407 -17.13 -20.55 -11.28
CA ARG A 407 -18.16 -19.50 -11.28
C ARG A 407 -17.77 -18.29 -10.42
N LEU A 408 -17.25 -18.52 -9.22
CA LEU A 408 -16.80 -17.44 -8.33
C LEU A 408 -15.60 -16.69 -8.92
N ARG A 409 -14.64 -17.41 -9.51
CA ARG A 409 -13.48 -16.83 -10.21
C ARG A 409 -13.93 -16.00 -11.41
N ASP A 410 -14.79 -16.54 -12.27
CA ASP A 410 -15.27 -15.86 -13.47
C ASP A 410 -16.07 -14.59 -13.09
N ALA A 411 -16.89 -14.64 -12.04
CA ALA A 411 -17.63 -13.50 -11.54
C ALA A 411 -16.73 -12.37 -10.99
N THR A 412 -15.57 -12.72 -10.45
CA THR A 412 -14.62 -11.76 -9.85
C THR A 412 -13.44 -11.45 -10.76
N LEU A 413 -13.40 -11.94 -12.00
CA LEU A 413 -12.23 -11.80 -12.87
C LEU A 413 -11.86 -10.33 -13.14
N GLU A 414 -12.85 -9.54 -13.55
CA GLU A 414 -12.66 -8.16 -14.03
C GLU A 414 -12.73 -7.08 -12.95
N CYS A 415 -13.10 -7.44 -11.71
CA CYS A 415 -13.26 -6.44 -10.65
C CYS A 415 -11.90 -5.84 -10.23
N ARG A 416 -11.86 -4.52 -10.01
CA ARG A 416 -10.63 -3.77 -9.70
C ARG A 416 -10.56 -3.19 -8.29
N SER A 417 -11.69 -3.11 -7.59
CA SER A 417 -11.73 -2.71 -6.18
C SER A 417 -12.41 -3.76 -5.33
N ILE A 418 -12.07 -3.79 -4.03
CA ILE A 418 -12.69 -4.71 -3.06
C ILE A 418 -14.21 -4.59 -3.10
N GLN A 419 -14.74 -3.36 -3.17
CA GLN A 419 -16.17 -3.13 -3.24
C GLN A 419 -16.83 -3.74 -4.50
N GLN A 420 -16.18 -3.61 -5.67
CA GLN A 420 -16.67 -4.25 -6.89
C GLN A 420 -16.62 -5.77 -6.79
N CYS A 421 -15.49 -6.32 -6.31
CA CYS A 421 -15.30 -7.75 -6.14
C CYS A 421 -16.30 -8.35 -5.15
N ARG A 422 -16.53 -7.69 -4.01
CA ARG A 422 -17.53 -8.08 -3.02
C ARG A 422 -18.94 -8.12 -3.61
N LYS A 423 -19.33 -7.09 -4.35
CA LYS A 423 -20.64 -7.05 -5.02
C LYS A 423 -20.81 -8.23 -6.00
N ALA A 424 -19.79 -8.50 -6.81
CA ALA A 424 -19.82 -9.57 -7.79
C ALA A 424 -19.83 -10.97 -7.12
N LEU A 425 -18.96 -11.18 -6.13
CA LEU A 425 -18.83 -12.44 -5.40
C LEU A 425 -20.11 -12.77 -4.63
N THR A 426 -20.67 -11.82 -3.87
CA THR A 426 -21.92 -12.00 -3.13
C THR A 426 -23.10 -12.30 -4.06
N SER A 427 -23.17 -11.61 -5.22
CA SER A 427 -24.22 -11.88 -6.20
C SER A 427 -24.12 -13.30 -6.76
N GLU A 428 -22.91 -13.79 -7.01
CA GLU A 428 -22.71 -15.14 -7.54
C GLU A 428 -22.93 -16.22 -6.47
N LEU A 429 -22.51 -15.98 -5.22
CA LEU A 429 -22.83 -16.83 -4.08
C LEU A 429 -24.34 -16.96 -3.89
N GLN A 430 -25.11 -15.88 -4.04
CA GLN A 430 -26.57 -15.94 -3.96
C GLN A 430 -27.17 -16.84 -5.06
N ARG A 431 -26.69 -16.74 -6.30
CA ARG A 431 -27.13 -17.61 -7.42
C ARG A 431 -26.74 -19.07 -7.20
N LEU A 432 -25.54 -19.31 -6.68
CA LEU A 432 -25.09 -20.65 -6.32
C LEU A 432 -25.94 -21.23 -5.19
N GLY A 433 -26.17 -20.46 -4.14
CA GLY A 433 -27.03 -20.83 -3.01
C GLY A 433 -28.41 -21.25 -3.47
N GLN A 434 -29.06 -20.47 -4.34
CA GLN A 434 -30.35 -20.84 -4.94
C GLN A 434 -30.31 -22.18 -5.68
N ARG A 435 -29.28 -22.42 -6.51
CA ARG A 435 -29.15 -23.70 -7.22
C ARG A 435 -28.91 -24.85 -6.23
N ILE A 436 -28.04 -24.66 -5.25
CA ILE A 436 -27.67 -25.67 -4.26
C ILE A 436 -28.85 -26.06 -3.37
N SER A 437 -29.69 -25.09 -2.97
CA SER A 437 -30.86 -25.34 -2.10
C SER A 437 -32.10 -25.82 -2.85
N THR A 438 -32.19 -25.60 -4.17
CA THR A 438 -33.33 -26.05 -4.98
C THR A 438 -33.22 -27.55 -5.30
N PRO A 439 -34.17 -28.40 -4.85
CA PRO A 439 -34.14 -29.83 -5.13
C PRO A 439 -34.09 -30.15 -6.63
N GLY A 440 -33.29 -31.14 -7.01
CA GLY A 440 -33.22 -31.65 -8.39
C GLY A 440 -32.32 -30.87 -9.34
N THR A 441 -31.77 -29.71 -8.95
CA THR A 441 -30.70 -29.09 -9.76
C THR A 441 -29.43 -29.95 -9.72
N ARG A 442 -28.57 -29.81 -10.73
CA ARG A 442 -27.26 -30.51 -10.76
C ARG A 442 -26.44 -30.25 -9.49
N LEU A 443 -26.35 -29.02 -9.01
CA LEU A 443 -25.56 -28.69 -7.80
C LEU A 443 -26.20 -29.28 -6.53
N ASN A 444 -27.52 -29.25 -6.41
CA ASN A 444 -28.23 -29.89 -5.30
C ASN A 444 -28.00 -31.40 -5.26
N LYS A 445 -28.05 -32.07 -6.42
CA LYS A 445 -27.76 -33.50 -6.55
C LYS A 445 -26.35 -33.87 -6.07
N LEU A 446 -25.35 -33.05 -6.43
CA LEU A 446 -23.97 -33.25 -5.99
C LEU A 446 -23.79 -33.12 -4.46
N VAL A 447 -24.53 -32.23 -3.79
CA VAL A 447 -24.42 -32.02 -2.32
C VAL A 447 -25.35 -32.90 -1.50
N THR A 448 -26.39 -33.51 -2.10
CA THR A 448 -27.32 -34.44 -1.42
C THR A 448 -27.05 -35.91 -1.77
N ARG A 449 -26.20 -36.16 -2.78
CA ARG A 449 -25.98 -37.49 -3.40
C ARG A 449 -27.30 -38.13 -3.86
N SER A 450 -28.19 -37.32 -4.42
CA SER A 450 -29.42 -37.77 -5.06
C SER A 450 -29.22 -37.93 -6.56
N SER A 451 -29.84 -38.95 -7.15
CA SER A 451 -29.73 -39.29 -8.57
C SER A 451 -30.42 -38.30 -9.50
#